data_AF-A0AA36HN02-F1
#
_entry.id   AF-A0AA36HN02-F1
#
_cell.length_a   1.000
_cell.length_b   1.000
_cell.length_c   1.000
_cell.angle_alpha   90.00
_cell.angle_beta   90.00
_cell.angle_gamma   90.00
#
_symmetry.space_group_name_H-M   'P 1'
#
loop_
_entity.id
_entity.type
_entity.pdbx_description
1 polymer ?
#
loop_
_entity_poly.entity_id
_entity_poly.type
_entity_poly.pdbx_seq_one_letter_code
_entity_poly.pdbx_strand_id
1 'polypeptide(L)'
;MGKSWGARMAAEVASLDDIVATALVTPALGDQDQVQSLISRIQGRVAIALVEDDEVVDFRATKGKIQAASKGRELMWIEAKKGGHRVVEDFVMPLVEFAESARELFVHGGEPVAFVACLGLWKFGLAKPPF
;
A
#
# COMPACT_ATOMS: atom_id res chain seq x y z
N MET A 1 -0.01 1.81 6.92
CA MET A 1 0.12 0.40 6.49
C MET A 1 -0.35 -0.50 7.62
N GLY A 2 -0.96 -1.65 7.32
CA GLY A 2 -1.27 -2.67 8.32
C GLY A 2 -1.21 -4.08 7.75
N LYS A 3 -1.02 -5.08 8.63
CA LYS A 3 -0.97 -6.52 8.28
C LYS A 3 -2.11 -7.27 8.95
N SER A 4 -2.77 -8.19 8.24
CA SER A 4 -3.87 -9.01 8.78
C SER A 4 -4.98 -8.17 9.42
N TRP A 5 -5.33 -8.39 10.69
CA TRP A 5 -6.26 -7.55 11.43
C TRP A 5 -5.79 -6.09 11.53
N GLY A 6 -4.48 -5.84 11.63
CA GLY A 6 -3.92 -4.49 11.55
C GLY A 6 -4.17 -3.82 10.19
N ALA A 7 -4.32 -4.59 9.11
CA ALA A 7 -4.71 -4.06 7.81
C ALA A 7 -6.18 -3.60 7.82
N ARG A 8 -7.06 -4.32 8.51
CA ARG A 8 -8.45 -3.88 8.72
C ARG A 8 -8.49 -2.54 9.47
N MET A 9 -7.73 -2.42 10.56
CA MET A 9 -7.62 -1.16 11.31
C MET A 9 -7.05 -0.03 10.45
N ALA A 10 -6.02 -0.32 9.65
CA ALA A 10 -5.46 0.66 8.72
C ALA A 10 -6.51 1.11 7.68
N ALA A 11 -7.36 0.22 7.18
CA ALA A 11 -8.45 0.56 6.27
C ALA A 11 -9.54 1.44 6.92
N GLU A 12 -9.85 1.22 8.20
CA GLU A 12 -10.78 2.07 8.95
C GLU A 12 -10.24 3.50 9.08
N VAL A 13 -8.97 3.64 9.49
CA VAL A 13 -8.29 4.93 9.62
C VAL A 13 -8.11 5.62 8.26
N ALA A 14 -7.93 4.85 7.19
CA ALA A 14 -7.73 5.38 5.85
C ALA A 14 -8.95 6.11 5.28
N SER A 15 -10.08 6.16 6.00
CA SER A 15 -11.22 7.01 5.66
C SER A 15 -11.06 8.48 6.04
N LEU A 16 -9.98 8.84 6.76
CA LEU A 16 -9.65 10.23 7.10
C LEU A 16 -9.01 10.96 5.91
N ASP A 17 -9.32 12.25 5.76
CA ASP A 17 -8.89 13.06 4.61
C ASP A 17 -7.38 13.25 4.50
N ASP A 18 -6.65 13.20 5.62
CA ASP A 18 -5.19 13.39 5.66
C ASP A 18 -4.41 12.15 5.20
N ILE A 19 -5.09 11.02 4.94
CA ILE A 19 -4.45 9.78 4.53
C ILE A 19 -4.31 9.73 3.01
N VAL A 20 -3.09 9.94 2.54
CA VAL A 20 -2.79 9.97 1.09
C VAL A 20 -2.48 8.59 0.50
N ALA A 21 -2.11 7.62 1.33
CA ALA A 21 -1.80 6.26 0.88
C ALA A 21 -1.98 5.21 1.98
N THR A 22 -2.50 4.06 1.59
CA THR A 22 -2.74 2.93 2.49
C THR A 22 -2.29 1.62 1.86
N ALA A 23 -1.37 0.92 2.52
CA ALA A 23 -0.98 -0.45 2.17
C ALA A 23 -1.61 -1.46 3.13
N LEU A 24 -2.28 -2.47 2.57
CA LEU A 24 -2.95 -3.56 3.27
C LEU A 24 -2.26 -4.88 2.95
N VAL A 25 -1.58 -5.49 3.93
CA VAL A 25 -0.80 -6.71 3.74
C VAL A 25 -1.54 -7.91 4.33
N THR A 26 -1.75 -8.96 3.52
CA THR A 26 -2.51 -10.17 3.86
C THR A 26 -3.77 -9.87 4.68
N PRO A 27 -4.68 -9.00 4.20
CA PRO A 27 -5.65 -8.33 5.05
C PRO A 27 -6.83 -9.21 5.43
N ALA A 28 -7.14 -9.26 6.73
CA ALA A 28 -8.30 -9.98 7.29
C ALA A 28 -9.50 -9.03 7.44
N LEU A 29 -10.15 -8.70 6.34
CA LEU A 29 -11.18 -7.65 6.28
C LEU A 29 -12.59 -8.12 6.65
N GLY A 30 -12.85 -9.43 6.60
CA GLY A 30 -14.14 -10.03 6.95
C GLY A 30 -14.98 -10.48 5.74
N ASP A 31 -16.31 -10.36 5.86
CA ASP A 31 -17.28 -10.68 4.81
C ASP A 31 -17.31 -9.62 3.68
N GLN A 32 -18.13 -9.86 2.65
CA GLN A 32 -18.22 -8.95 1.49
C GLN A 32 -18.71 -7.56 1.88
N ASP A 33 -19.66 -7.44 2.81
CA ASP A 33 -20.25 -6.15 3.19
C ASP A 33 -19.24 -5.32 3.99
N GLN A 34 -18.46 -5.96 4.87
CA GLN A 34 -17.35 -5.33 5.58
C GLN A 34 -16.26 -4.87 4.60
N VAL A 35 -15.87 -5.70 3.64
CA VAL A 35 -14.90 -5.30 2.60
C VAL A 35 -15.43 -4.14 1.78
N GLN A 36 -16.69 -4.18 1.35
CA GLN A 36 -17.33 -3.10 0.59
C GLN A 36 -17.33 -1.79 1.36
N SER A 37 -17.71 -1.84 2.65
CA SER A 37 -17.75 -0.67 3.52
C SER A 37 -16.36 -0.07 3.73
N LEU A 38 -15.35 -0.90 3.98
CA LEU A 38 -13.98 -0.44 4.22
C LEU A 38 -13.36 0.14 2.95
N ILE A 39 -13.29 -0.64 1.87
CA ILE A 39 -12.58 -0.27 0.64
C ILE A 39 -13.18 0.97 -0.04
N SER A 40 -14.51 1.11 -0.02
CA SER A 40 -15.17 2.26 -0.66
C SER A 40 -14.89 3.59 0.05
N ARG A 41 -14.51 3.55 1.33
CA ARG A 41 -14.27 4.73 2.16
C ARG A 41 -12.80 5.15 2.22
N ILE A 42 -11.87 4.30 1.79
CA ILE A 42 -10.44 4.62 1.82
C ILE A 42 -10.17 5.85 0.95
N GLN A 43 -9.46 6.83 1.49
CA GLN A 43 -8.93 7.98 0.76
C GLN A 43 -7.52 7.67 0.22
N GLY A 44 -7.10 8.44 -0.79
CA GLY A 44 -5.75 8.33 -1.35
C GLY A 44 -5.49 7.04 -2.14
N ARG A 45 -4.22 6.70 -2.32
CA ARG A 45 -3.79 5.51 -3.07
C ARG A 45 -3.88 4.26 -2.21
N VAL A 46 -4.09 3.10 -2.83
CA VAL A 46 -4.22 1.83 -2.10
C VAL A 46 -3.35 0.75 -2.72
N ALA A 47 -2.55 0.10 -1.88
CA ALA A 47 -1.85 -1.13 -2.22
C ALA A 47 -2.40 -2.30 -1.44
N ILE A 48 -2.59 -3.43 -2.12
CA ILE A 48 -3.06 -4.69 -1.54
C ILE A 48 -1.99 -5.75 -1.81
N ALA A 49 -1.41 -6.29 -0.73
CA ALA A 49 -0.42 -7.35 -0.81
C ALA A 49 -1.04 -8.69 -0.35
N LEU A 50 -0.96 -9.72 -1.20
CA LEU A 50 -1.55 -11.05 -0.95
C LEU A 50 -0.55 -12.16 -1.27
N VAL A 51 -0.65 -13.27 -0.53
CA VAL A 51 0.13 -14.48 -0.78
C VAL A 51 -0.81 -15.61 -1.19
N GLU A 52 -0.49 -16.32 -2.28
CA GLU A 52 -1.35 -17.38 -2.83
C GLU A 52 -1.53 -18.57 -1.88
N ASP A 53 -0.50 -18.93 -1.10
CA ASP A 53 -0.51 -20.05 -0.13
C ASP A 53 -0.85 -19.62 1.31
N ASP A 54 -1.50 -18.48 1.50
CA ASP A 54 -1.96 -18.03 2.81
C ASP A 54 -3.11 -18.93 3.33
N GLU A 55 -2.83 -19.70 4.39
CA GLU A 55 -3.80 -20.60 5.02
C GLU A 55 -4.82 -19.88 5.94
N VAL A 56 -4.60 -18.60 6.26
CA VAL A 56 -5.47 -17.81 7.14
C VAL A 56 -6.42 -16.96 6.32
N VAL A 57 -5.93 -16.35 5.24
CA VAL A 57 -6.69 -15.48 4.34
C VAL A 57 -6.70 -16.10 2.96
N ASP A 58 -7.84 -16.67 2.55
CA ASP A 58 -7.97 -17.26 1.21
C ASP A 58 -7.71 -16.20 0.13
N PHE A 59 -6.69 -16.45 -0.69
CA PHE A 59 -6.21 -15.52 -1.71
C PHE A 59 -7.30 -15.14 -2.71
N ARG A 60 -7.99 -16.14 -3.30
CA ARG A 60 -8.92 -15.92 -4.41
C ARG A 60 -10.19 -15.22 -3.91
N ALA A 61 -10.74 -15.67 -2.79
CA ALA A 61 -11.90 -15.07 -2.16
C ALA A 61 -11.59 -13.63 -1.75
N THR A 62 -10.47 -13.38 -1.06
CA THR A 62 -10.12 -12.03 -0.59
C THR A 62 -9.87 -11.08 -1.75
N LYS A 63 -9.11 -11.51 -2.77
CA LYS A 63 -8.87 -10.74 -3.99
C LYS A 63 -10.19 -10.40 -4.69
N GLY A 64 -11.07 -11.39 -4.87
CA GLY A 64 -12.39 -11.19 -5.49
C GLY A 64 -13.27 -10.21 -4.72
N LYS A 65 -13.33 -10.31 -3.39
CA LYS A 65 -14.09 -9.39 -2.54
C LYS A 65 -13.60 -7.94 -2.69
N ILE A 66 -12.29 -7.74 -2.65
CA ILE A 66 -11.66 -6.41 -2.78
C ILE A 66 -11.88 -5.85 -4.19
N GLN A 67 -11.70 -6.65 -5.25
CA GLN A 67 -11.97 -6.24 -6.62
C GLN A 67 -13.43 -5.83 -6.84
N ALA A 68 -14.38 -6.57 -6.26
CA ALA A 68 -15.79 -6.23 -6.30
C ALA A 68 -16.09 -4.92 -5.56
N ALA A 69 -15.37 -4.65 -4.47
CA ALA A 69 -15.51 -3.44 -3.67
C ALA A 69 -14.83 -2.21 -4.27
N SER A 70 -13.79 -2.39 -5.08
CA SER A 70 -12.96 -1.31 -5.60
C SER A 70 -13.48 -0.68 -6.91
N LYS A 71 -14.75 -0.90 -7.29
CA LYS A 71 -15.30 -0.45 -8.59
C LYS A 71 -14.97 1.02 -8.88
N GLY A 72 -14.15 1.25 -9.90
CA GLY A 72 -13.71 2.57 -10.36
C GLY A 72 -12.43 3.11 -9.71
N ARG A 73 -11.89 2.42 -8.70
CA ARG A 73 -10.62 2.75 -8.03
C ARG A 73 -9.49 1.87 -8.56
N GLU A 74 -8.39 2.51 -8.92
CA GLU A 74 -7.14 1.82 -9.19
C GLU A 74 -6.51 1.34 -7.87
N LEU A 75 -6.15 0.07 -7.83
CA LEU A 75 -5.44 -0.56 -6.71
C LEU A 75 -4.09 -1.08 -7.23
N MET A 76 -3.03 -0.85 -6.46
CA MET A 76 -1.75 -1.53 -6.68
C MET A 76 -1.82 -2.93 -6.08
N TRP A 77 -1.75 -3.95 -6.93
CA TRP A 77 -1.72 -5.35 -6.49
C TRP A 77 -0.27 -5.82 -6.36
N ILE A 78 0.04 -6.41 -5.21
CA ILE A 78 1.35 -7.00 -4.92
C ILE A 78 1.09 -8.46 -4.55
N GLU A 79 1.56 -9.39 -5.36
CA GLU A 79 1.21 -10.81 -5.23
C GLU A 79 2.46 -11.64 -5.10
N ALA A 80 2.48 -12.52 -4.10
CA ALA A 80 3.53 -13.51 -3.89
C ALA A 80 2.95 -14.92 -3.98
N LYS A 81 3.72 -15.85 -4.51
CA LYS A 81 3.27 -17.24 -4.65
C LYS A 81 3.34 -18.03 -3.34
N LYS A 82 4.31 -17.71 -2.48
CA LYS A 82 4.63 -18.48 -1.28
C LYS A 82 5.02 -17.60 -0.09
N GLY A 83 4.83 -18.14 1.10
CA GLY A 83 5.29 -17.54 2.37
C GLY A 83 4.20 -17.42 3.43
N GLY A 84 2.97 -17.82 3.10
CA GLY A 84 1.84 -17.90 4.01
C GLY A 84 1.41 -16.54 4.56
N HIS A 85 0.84 -16.56 5.77
CA HIS A 85 0.23 -15.39 6.41
C HIS A 85 1.24 -14.39 7.02
N ARG A 86 2.18 -13.87 6.22
CA ARG A 86 3.33 -13.05 6.66
C ARG A 86 3.59 -11.87 5.71
N VAL A 87 4.52 -11.00 6.12
CA VAL A 87 5.19 -10.09 5.18
C VAL A 87 6.33 -10.89 4.56
N VAL A 88 6.33 -11.01 3.23
CA VAL A 88 7.35 -11.75 2.48
C VAL A 88 8.29 -10.80 1.75
N GLU A 89 9.48 -11.28 1.37
CA GLU A 89 10.50 -10.47 0.69
C GLU A 89 9.96 -9.84 -0.61
N ASP A 90 9.14 -10.59 -1.36
CA ASP A 90 8.49 -10.13 -2.59
C ASP A 90 7.62 -8.87 -2.39
N PHE A 91 7.22 -8.56 -1.16
CA PHE A 91 6.43 -7.36 -0.85
C PHE A 91 7.30 -6.13 -0.58
N VAL A 92 8.56 -6.31 -0.16
CA VAL A 92 9.36 -5.22 0.43
C VAL A 92 9.57 -4.10 -0.57
N MET A 93 10.19 -4.39 -1.72
CA MET A 93 10.45 -3.36 -2.73
C MET A 93 9.17 -2.74 -3.32
N PRO A 94 8.15 -3.53 -3.72
CA PRO A 94 6.89 -2.95 -4.19
C PRO A 94 6.19 -2.05 -3.17
N LEU A 95 6.28 -2.36 -1.86
CA LEU A 95 5.71 -1.51 -0.81
C LEU A 95 6.51 -0.20 -0.63
N VAL A 96 7.84 -0.24 -0.79
CA VAL A 96 8.68 0.96 -0.80
C VAL A 96 8.33 1.84 -1.99
N GLU A 97 8.28 1.27 -3.20
CA GLU A 97 7.90 2.00 -4.42
C GLU A 97 6.49 2.60 -4.32
N PHE A 98 5.54 1.86 -3.74
CA PHE A 98 4.21 2.39 -3.46
C PHE A 98 4.26 3.62 -2.56
N ALA A 99 5.00 3.55 -1.45
CA ALA A 99 5.14 4.66 -0.50
C ALA A 99 5.84 5.86 -1.15
N GLU A 100 6.88 5.64 -1.95
CA GLU A 100 7.57 6.68 -2.71
C GLU A 100 6.65 7.35 -3.72
N SER A 101 5.81 6.58 -4.43
CA SER A 101 4.87 7.12 -5.41
C SER A 101 3.90 8.12 -4.76
N ALA A 102 3.50 7.88 -3.51
CA ALA A 102 2.54 8.71 -2.80
C ALA A 102 3.18 9.95 -2.16
N ARG A 103 4.50 10.07 -2.17
CA ARG A 103 5.23 11.16 -1.51
C ARG A 103 4.86 12.54 -2.05
N GLU A 104 4.60 12.65 -3.35
CA GLU A 104 4.17 13.90 -4.01
C GLU A 104 2.80 14.40 -3.51
N LEU A 105 1.99 13.51 -2.95
CA LEU A 105 0.66 13.84 -2.41
C LEU A 105 0.75 14.43 -1.00
N PHE A 106 1.91 14.32 -0.35
CA PHE A 106 2.13 14.82 1.00
C PHE A 106 2.42 16.33 0.95
N VAL A 107 1.37 17.14 0.99
CA VAL A 107 1.50 18.61 1.00
C VAL A 107 1.44 19.10 2.45
N HIS A 108 2.61 19.31 3.07
CA HIS A 108 2.68 20.07 4.31
C HIS A 108 2.79 21.56 4.00
N GLY A 109 1.75 22.33 4.29
CA GLY A 109 1.84 23.79 4.40
C GLY A 109 2.44 24.50 3.19
N GLY A 110 1.81 24.38 2.02
CA GLY A 110 1.87 25.43 1.00
C GLY A 110 3.05 25.49 0.04
N GLU A 111 4.08 24.63 0.10
CA GLU A 111 5.06 24.53 -0.99
C GLU A 111 5.48 23.07 -1.29
N PRO A 112 5.56 22.67 -2.58
CA PRO A 112 6.12 21.39 -2.94
C PRO A 112 7.60 21.34 -2.58
N VAL A 113 7.99 20.38 -1.76
CA VAL A 113 9.41 20.12 -1.48
C VAL A 113 10.05 19.55 -2.75
N ALA A 114 10.60 20.43 -3.59
CA ALA A 114 11.45 20.04 -4.70
C ALA A 114 12.71 19.40 -4.12
N PHE A 115 12.74 18.08 -4.04
CA PHE A 115 13.96 17.36 -3.70
C PHE A 115 14.51 16.65 -4.93
N VAL A 116 15.74 17.04 -5.29
CA VAL A 116 16.55 16.43 -6.33
C VAL A 116 16.71 14.94 -6.03
N ALA A 117 16.35 14.10 -6.99
CA ALA A 117 16.55 12.67 -6.95
C ALA A 117 18.05 12.34 -6.81
N CYS A 118 18.49 11.98 -5.61
CA CYS A 118 19.85 11.48 -5.36
C CYS A 118 19.97 9.95 -5.52
N LEU A 119 19.16 9.32 -6.39
CA LEU A 119 19.29 7.89 -6.72
C LEU A 119 19.90 7.62 -8.11
N GLY A 120 20.38 8.65 -8.82
CA GLY A 120 21.02 8.50 -10.13
C GLY A 120 22.51 8.85 -10.24
N LEU A 121 23.13 9.47 -9.21
CA LEU A 121 24.43 10.13 -9.36
C LEU A 121 25.62 9.45 -8.68
N TRP A 122 25.47 8.26 -8.10
CA TRP A 122 26.61 7.51 -7.56
C TRP A 122 27.51 6.86 -8.62
N LYS A 123 27.11 6.86 -9.91
CA LYS A 123 27.94 6.33 -11.01
C LYS A 123 28.92 7.33 -11.63
N PHE A 124 28.85 8.61 -11.29
CA PHE A 124 29.78 9.63 -11.79
C PHE A 124 30.16 10.56 -10.64
N GLY A 125 31.32 10.31 -10.03
CA GLY A 125 31.80 10.96 -8.81
C GLY A 125 32.00 12.48 -8.91
N LEU A 126 30.90 13.24 -8.90
CA LEU A 126 30.90 14.69 -8.87
C LEU A 126 29.79 15.19 -7.93
N ALA A 127 30.09 15.23 -6.64
CA ALA A 127 29.76 16.34 -5.73
C ALA A 127 30.13 15.95 -4.28
N LYS A 128 30.91 16.80 -3.61
CA LYS A 128 31.06 16.77 -2.14
C LYS A 128 29.91 17.57 -1.50
N PRO A 129 29.38 17.16 -0.35
CA PRO A 129 28.36 17.93 0.36
C PRO A 129 28.97 19.19 0.97
N PRO A 130 28.25 20.33 1.01
CA PRO A 130 28.69 21.50 1.77
C PRO A 130 28.40 21.28 3.27
N PHE A 131 29.34 21.71 4.09
CA PHE A 131 29.05 22.17 5.45
C PHE A 131 28.38 23.54 5.37
#